data_AF-A0A1V8UCH5-F1
#
_entry.id   AF-A0A1V8UCH5-F1
#
_cell.length_a   1.000
_cell.length_b   1.000
_cell.length_c   1.000
_cell.angle_alpha   90.00
_cell.angle_beta   90.00
_cell.angle_gamma   90.00
#
_symmetry.space_group_name_H-M   'P 1'
#
loop_
_entity.id
_entity.type
_entity.pdbx_description
1 polymer ?
#
loop_
_entity_poly.entity_id
_entity_poly.type
_entity_poly.pdbx_seq_one_letter_code
_entity_poly.pdbx_strand_id
1 'polypeptide(L)'
;MDQIGSDMQLDSDYDEKTYVNDTESVALITNDDADSMLDESLPPAEPAKPMADDHEAMKERFLPSSPDYETEAEAIFTWDITDWRSLPKRTHGPTFNCAGHPWRVLFFPAGNAASESVSFYLEQGFGDEKPTDDWYACAQFMLVLSNPNDPSIYIHHEANHRFTLEEGDWGFTRFADKNKIFAASYDGADRPLVEGDTARMTAYIRVLKDPTGVLWHNFVNYDSKKETGMVGLRNQGATCYLNSLLQSLYLTGAFRKAVYQIPTSTEQERTNSTSAYALQRLFYRLQADQVAVSTQELTHSFGWESRQIFEQQDVQELSRILMEKLETHMKGTEAEKALPDMFVGKMKTYLKCINVDYESSRTEEYWDLQLNVSGCKSVDESFRDYIQVETLEGDNKYAAEGYGLQEAKKGVIFESFPNVLHLQLKRFEYDFQRDAMMKVNDRYEFPDVLDCTPYLDETADKSEPCIYHLHGVLVHSGDLNAGHYYAFLKPSKEGDFFRFDDDRVTRATKREAIDDNFGGDYATNGINGAAKGQNPYTRQWSTKRSNNAYMLVYIRASQLDRILPPEEQMQPPEHLPIRIQEERVAAEKRRKEREEAHLYMNVYVATEASYRAYEGTDIINWTSESETDL
;
A
#
# COMPACT_ATOMS: atom_id res chain seq x y z
N MET A 1 1.41 41.20 22.78
CA MET A 1 0.03 41.64 22.49
C MET A 1 -0.29 41.14 21.11
N ASP A 2 -1.40 40.41 21.04
CA ASP A 2 -2.21 40.01 19.87
C ASP A 2 -1.53 38.99 18.93
N GLN A 3 -1.79 37.67 19.03
CA GLN A 3 -3.04 36.92 18.79
C GLN A 3 -3.76 37.33 17.49
N ILE A 4 -3.56 36.53 16.44
CA ILE A 4 -4.49 36.42 15.31
C ILE A 4 -4.75 34.93 15.12
N GLY A 5 -5.98 34.53 15.45
CA GLY A 5 -6.49 33.17 15.29
C GLY A 5 -6.84 32.87 13.83
N SER A 6 -6.66 31.60 13.46
CA SER A 6 -7.17 31.01 12.23
C SER A 6 -8.54 30.42 12.53
N ASP A 7 -9.59 31.06 12.01
CA ASP A 7 -10.94 30.50 11.94
C ASP A 7 -11.00 29.46 10.81
N MET A 8 -11.33 28.21 11.16
CA MET A 8 -11.86 27.24 10.23
C MET A 8 -13.38 27.42 10.16
N GLN A 9 -13.88 27.82 8.99
CA GLN A 9 -15.30 27.75 8.65
C GLN A 9 -15.68 26.27 8.47
N LEU A 10 -16.60 25.80 9.30
CA LEU A 10 -17.34 24.54 9.13
C LEU A 10 -18.63 24.86 8.38
N ASP A 11 -18.77 24.34 7.17
CA ASP A 11 -20.05 24.31 6.46
C ASP A 11 -21.02 23.40 7.21
N SER A 12 -22.13 24.00 7.62
CA SER A 12 -23.33 23.37 8.14
C SER A 12 -24.20 22.95 6.96
N ASP A 13 -24.53 21.66 6.85
CA ASP A 13 -25.81 21.18 6.33
C ASP A 13 -25.85 19.64 6.49
N TYR A 14 -26.44 19.16 7.58
CA TYR A 14 -26.95 17.79 7.66
C TYR A 14 -28.24 17.75 8.48
N ASP A 15 -29.27 17.25 7.82
CA ASP A 15 -30.70 17.33 8.16
C ASP A 15 -31.08 16.78 9.55
N GLU A 16 -31.89 17.58 10.25
CA GLU A 16 -32.73 17.16 11.38
C GLU A 16 -33.81 16.17 10.90
N LYS A 17 -33.82 14.95 11.45
CA LYS A 17 -35.02 14.13 11.55
C LYS A 17 -35.36 13.83 13.00
N THR A 18 -36.49 14.41 13.38
CA THR A 18 -37.22 14.40 14.64
C THR A 18 -37.41 12.99 15.21
N TYR A 19 -36.95 12.78 16.45
CA TYR A 19 -37.35 11.63 17.27
C TYR A 19 -38.73 11.91 17.90
N VAL A 20 -39.71 11.07 17.58
CA VAL A 20 -40.99 11.01 18.30
C VAL A 20 -40.95 9.80 19.22
N ASN A 21 -41.16 10.08 20.52
CA ASN A 21 -41.41 9.09 21.56
C ASN A 21 -42.68 8.30 21.25
N ASP A 22 -42.59 6.97 21.21
CA ASP A 22 -43.72 6.10 21.50
C ASP A 22 -43.24 4.91 22.35
N THR A 23 -43.62 4.99 23.62
CA THR A 23 -43.65 3.89 24.58
C THR A 23 -44.88 3.03 24.30
N GLU A 24 -44.73 1.72 24.01
CA GLU A 24 -45.72 0.72 24.40
C GLU A 24 -45.23 -0.74 24.22
N SER A 25 -45.28 -1.48 25.34
CA SER A 25 -45.54 -2.93 25.47
C SER A 25 -44.70 -3.95 24.67
N VAL A 26 -43.69 -4.54 25.33
CA VAL A 26 -43.07 -5.80 24.91
C VAL A 26 -43.87 -6.97 25.49
N ALA A 27 -44.50 -7.76 24.62
CA ALA A 27 -45.16 -9.00 24.98
C ALA A 27 -44.14 -10.11 25.25
N LEU A 28 -44.23 -10.70 26.44
CA LEU A 28 -43.56 -11.94 26.83
C LEU A 28 -44.15 -13.11 26.02
N ILE A 29 -43.36 -13.71 25.14
CA ILE A 29 -43.65 -15.04 24.59
C ILE A 29 -42.73 -16.03 25.29
N THR A 30 -43.34 -16.85 26.13
CA THR A 30 -42.76 -18.05 26.72
C THR A 30 -42.92 -19.17 25.71
N ASN A 31 -41.82 -19.86 25.39
CA ASN A 31 -41.87 -21.21 24.83
C ASN A 31 -41.09 -22.10 25.80
N ASP A 32 -41.84 -22.83 26.61
CA ASP A 32 -41.40 -24.08 27.20
C ASP A 32 -41.36 -25.11 26.07
N ASP A 33 -40.19 -25.71 25.83
CA ASP A 33 -40.10 -27.10 25.39
C ASP A 33 -38.79 -27.70 25.87
N ALA A 34 -38.94 -28.90 26.42
CA ALA A 34 -37.98 -29.62 27.24
C ALA A 34 -36.97 -30.45 26.42
N ASP A 35 -35.86 -30.75 27.10
CA ASP A 35 -34.98 -31.91 26.91
C ASP A 35 -34.26 -32.10 25.57
N SER A 36 -33.03 -31.57 25.50
CA SER A 36 -31.90 -32.35 25.01
C SER A 36 -30.61 -31.97 25.75
N MET A 37 -30.06 -32.94 26.48
CA MET A 37 -28.78 -32.87 27.16
C MET A 37 -27.64 -32.92 26.13
N LEU A 38 -26.88 -31.83 25.98
CA LEU A 38 -25.49 -31.88 25.54
C LEU A 38 -24.66 -31.07 26.54
N ASP A 39 -23.66 -31.75 27.07
CA ASP A 39 -22.65 -31.31 28.03
C ASP A 39 -21.90 -30.08 27.49
N GLU A 40 -22.34 -28.87 27.86
CA GLU A 40 -21.54 -27.65 27.70
C GLU A 40 -20.40 -27.71 28.72
N SER A 41 -19.25 -28.23 28.27
CA SER A 41 -17.99 -28.03 28.97
C SER A 41 -17.81 -26.53 29.24
N LEU A 42 -17.74 -26.17 30.53
CA LEU A 42 -17.38 -24.82 30.99
C LEU A 42 -16.25 -24.25 30.12
N PRO A 43 -16.35 -23.00 29.63
CA PRO A 43 -15.23 -22.38 28.93
C PRO A 43 -13.99 -22.46 29.84
N PRO A 44 -12.80 -22.80 29.29
CA PRO A 44 -11.59 -22.91 30.09
C PRO A 44 -11.41 -21.62 30.89
N ALA A 45 -11.22 -21.75 32.20
CA ALA A 45 -11.04 -20.63 33.11
C ALA A 45 -9.97 -19.69 32.55
N GLU A 46 -10.29 -18.38 32.45
CA GLU A 46 -9.31 -17.40 31.99
C GLU A 46 -8.04 -17.51 32.86
N PRO A 47 -6.85 -17.51 32.24
CA PRO A 47 -5.60 -17.61 32.99
C PRO A 47 -5.52 -16.47 34.01
N ALA A 48 -5.14 -16.85 35.24
CA ALA A 48 -5.05 -15.93 36.38
C ALA A 48 -4.31 -14.64 36.00
N LYS A 49 -4.85 -13.49 36.44
CA LYS A 49 -4.25 -12.17 36.20
C LYS A 49 -2.84 -12.15 36.82
N PRO A 50 -1.77 -11.87 36.05
CA PRO A 50 -0.42 -11.84 36.60
C PRO A 50 -0.32 -10.72 37.64
N MET A 51 0.56 -10.89 38.62
CA MET A 51 0.84 -9.84 39.59
C MET A 51 1.73 -8.77 38.96
N ALA A 52 1.59 -7.51 39.35
CA ALA A 52 2.32 -6.40 38.74
C ALA A 52 3.86 -6.43 38.97
N ASP A 53 4.31 -7.17 39.99
CA ASP A 53 5.70 -7.44 40.32
C ASP A 53 6.27 -8.69 39.59
N ASP A 54 5.41 -9.51 39.00
CA ASP A 54 5.81 -10.58 38.07
C ASP A 54 6.02 -10.00 36.67
N HIS A 55 7.19 -9.39 36.49
CA HIS A 55 7.57 -8.72 35.26
C HIS A 55 7.60 -9.64 34.04
N GLU A 56 7.91 -10.93 34.22
CA GLU A 56 7.98 -11.90 33.12
C GLU A 56 6.57 -12.24 32.62
N ALA A 57 5.66 -12.58 33.54
CA ALA A 57 4.27 -12.85 33.20
C ALA A 57 3.53 -11.61 32.65
N MET A 58 3.84 -10.41 33.15
CA MET A 58 3.33 -9.15 32.62
C MET A 58 3.77 -8.91 31.18
N LYS A 59 5.06 -9.12 30.87
CA LYS A 59 5.58 -8.98 29.49
C LYS A 59 4.98 -10.01 28.56
N GLU A 60 4.94 -11.28 28.95
CA GLU A 60 4.40 -12.36 28.12
C GLU A 60 2.91 -12.14 27.78
N ARG A 61 2.12 -11.66 28.76
CA ARG A 61 0.69 -11.43 28.58
C ARG A 61 0.37 -10.15 27.81
N PHE A 62 1.03 -9.04 28.11
CA PHE A 62 0.61 -7.72 27.64
C PHE A 62 1.55 -7.10 26.60
N LEU A 63 2.81 -7.53 26.54
CA LEU A 63 3.81 -7.04 25.59
C LEU A 63 4.53 -8.22 24.88
N PRO A 64 3.79 -9.15 24.24
CA PRO A 64 4.40 -10.32 23.61
C PRO A 64 5.38 -9.90 22.52
N SER A 65 6.48 -10.63 22.36
CA SER A 65 7.43 -10.39 21.28
C SER A 65 6.75 -10.61 19.94
N SER A 66 6.87 -9.64 19.04
CA SER A 66 6.44 -9.82 17.66
C SER A 66 7.49 -10.65 16.92
N PRO A 67 7.11 -11.73 16.21
CA PRO A 67 8.02 -12.42 15.31
C PRO A 67 8.41 -11.56 14.10
N ASP A 68 7.74 -10.42 13.91
CA ASP A 68 7.85 -9.57 12.72
C ASP A 68 8.98 -8.55 12.86
N TYR A 69 9.43 -8.27 14.09
CA TYR A 69 10.40 -7.23 14.38
C TYR A 69 11.52 -7.73 15.29
N GLU A 70 12.75 -7.41 14.93
CA GLU A 70 13.91 -7.69 15.77
C GLU A 70 13.96 -6.70 16.93
N THR A 71 14.06 -7.22 18.15
CA THR A 71 14.23 -6.39 19.35
C THR A 71 15.68 -5.94 19.46
N GLU A 72 15.90 -4.63 19.56
CA GLU A 72 17.23 -4.06 19.80
C GLU A 72 17.60 -4.15 21.27
N ALA A 73 16.71 -3.69 22.16
CA ALA A 73 16.87 -3.78 23.60
C ALA A 73 15.52 -3.74 24.31
N GLU A 74 15.49 -4.31 25.51
CA GLU A 74 14.37 -4.16 26.45
C GLU A 74 14.88 -3.53 27.74
N ALA A 75 14.03 -2.74 28.39
CA ALA A 75 14.26 -2.27 29.74
C ALA A 75 12.95 -2.26 30.54
N ILE A 76 13.08 -2.48 31.85
CA ILE A 76 12.00 -2.34 32.81
C ILE A 76 12.47 -1.34 33.84
N PHE A 77 11.66 -0.34 34.10
CA PHE A 77 11.98 0.71 35.05
C PHE A 77 10.80 0.94 35.99
N THR A 78 11.09 0.96 37.30
CA THR A 78 10.09 1.17 38.34
C THR A 78 10.36 2.47 39.09
N TRP A 79 9.31 3.27 39.22
CA TRP A 79 9.30 4.53 39.96
C TRP A 79 8.23 4.47 41.05
N ASP A 80 8.67 4.54 42.30
CA ASP A 80 7.79 4.72 43.44
C ASP A 80 7.43 6.21 43.56
N ILE A 81 6.15 6.52 43.29
CA ILE A 81 5.58 7.85 43.41
C ILE A 81 5.19 8.06 44.86
N THR A 82 5.75 9.08 45.51
CA THR A 82 5.41 9.50 46.88
C THR A 82 4.82 10.90 46.89
N ASP A 83 4.05 11.19 47.93
CA ASP A 83 3.42 12.50 48.14
C ASP A 83 2.61 12.97 46.91
N TRP A 84 1.89 12.04 46.26
CA TRP A 84 1.21 12.22 44.97
C TRP A 84 0.40 13.52 44.89
N ARG A 85 -0.37 13.85 45.93
CA ARG A 85 -1.23 15.05 45.95
C ARG A 85 -0.45 16.36 46.04
N SER A 86 0.81 16.31 46.48
CA SER A 86 1.69 17.48 46.56
C SER A 86 2.47 17.74 45.27
N LEU A 87 2.45 16.78 44.33
CA LEU A 87 3.23 16.86 43.10
C LEU A 87 2.78 18.02 42.19
N PRO A 88 3.72 18.67 41.49
CA PRO A 88 3.40 19.67 40.48
C PRO A 88 2.50 19.12 39.36
N LYS A 89 1.80 20.03 38.67
CA LYS A 89 0.93 19.68 37.52
C LYS A 89 1.64 18.83 36.46
N ARG A 90 2.93 19.10 36.22
CA ARG A 90 3.81 18.32 35.32
C ARG A 90 4.99 17.81 36.14
N THR A 91 5.15 16.50 36.23
CA THR A 91 6.21 15.83 36.98
C THR A 91 6.93 14.82 36.09
N HIS A 92 8.24 14.68 36.26
CA HIS A 92 9.04 13.69 35.55
C HIS A 92 9.57 12.65 36.52
N GLY A 93 9.47 11.38 36.17
CA GLY A 93 10.16 10.30 36.85
C GLY A 93 11.67 10.32 36.57
N PRO A 94 12.45 9.47 37.25
CA PRO A 94 13.88 9.35 36.98
C PRO A 94 14.16 8.83 35.57
N THR A 95 15.31 9.24 35.01
CA THR A 95 15.75 8.79 33.69
C THR A 95 16.36 7.38 33.77
N PHE A 96 16.06 6.55 32.77
CA PHE A 96 16.64 5.22 32.57
C PHE A 96 17.06 5.05 31.11
N ASN A 97 17.90 4.06 30.79
CA ASN A 97 18.43 3.86 29.44
C ASN A 97 17.90 2.57 28.80
N CYS A 98 17.56 2.64 27.51
CA CYS A 98 17.22 1.49 26.68
C CYS A 98 17.68 1.75 25.23
N ALA A 99 18.34 0.76 24.60
CA ALA A 99 18.95 0.88 23.27
C ALA A 99 19.89 2.11 23.11
N GLY A 100 20.60 2.49 24.18
CA GLY A 100 21.47 3.68 24.17
C GLY A 100 20.75 5.03 24.21
N HIS A 101 19.42 5.04 24.33
CA HIS A 101 18.62 6.26 24.47
C HIS A 101 18.16 6.46 25.93
N PRO A 102 18.18 7.70 26.45
CA PRO A 102 17.59 8.03 27.74
C PRO A 102 16.06 8.14 27.61
N TRP A 103 15.34 7.57 28.57
CA TRP A 103 13.88 7.54 28.66
C TRP A 103 13.44 7.95 30.07
N ARG A 104 12.25 8.50 30.20
CA ARG A 104 11.62 8.79 31.50
C ARG A 104 10.10 8.77 31.39
N VAL A 105 9.43 8.66 32.53
CA VAL A 105 7.96 8.77 32.59
C VAL A 105 7.58 10.22 32.83
N LEU A 106 6.77 10.79 31.94
CA LEU A 106 6.12 12.08 32.11
C LEU A 106 4.72 11.88 32.72
N PHE A 107 4.45 12.58 33.82
CA PHE A 107 3.28 12.36 34.64
C PHE A 107 2.53 13.67 34.94
N PHE A 108 1.21 13.66 34.75
CA PHE A 108 0.31 14.74 35.12
C PHE A 108 -0.67 14.27 36.23
N PRO A 109 -0.38 14.55 37.51
CA PRO A 109 -1.15 14.04 38.65
C PRO A 109 -2.61 14.53 38.71
N ALA A 110 -2.87 15.72 38.17
CA ALA A 110 -4.21 16.32 38.09
C ALA A 110 -4.81 16.28 36.68
N GLY A 111 -4.16 15.53 35.77
CA GLY A 111 -4.50 15.50 34.34
C GLY A 111 -3.93 16.66 33.55
N ASN A 112 -3.86 16.48 32.24
CA ASN A 112 -3.53 17.53 31.28
C ASN A 112 -4.82 18.16 30.69
N ALA A 113 -5.12 17.92 29.41
CA ALA A 113 -6.31 18.44 28.75
C ALA A 113 -7.62 17.78 29.26
N ALA A 114 -7.53 16.57 29.82
CA ALA A 114 -8.64 15.87 30.47
C ALA A 114 -8.51 16.00 31.99
N SER A 115 -9.18 16.98 32.59
CA SER A 115 -9.05 17.31 34.02
C SER A 115 -9.64 16.27 34.98
N GLU A 116 -10.34 15.25 34.48
CA GLU A 116 -10.95 14.17 35.26
C GLU A 116 -10.08 12.91 35.37
N SER A 117 -8.98 12.84 34.61
CA SER A 117 -8.11 11.67 34.59
C SER A 117 -6.67 12.06 34.87
N VAL A 118 -5.91 11.16 35.47
CA VAL A 118 -4.44 11.28 35.54
C VAL A 118 -3.84 10.82 34.22
N SER A 119 -2.73 11.43 33.81
CA SER A 119 -2.11 11.17 32.49
C SER A 119 -0.66 10.71 32.65
N PHE A 120 -0.28 9.69 31.89
CA PHE A 120 1.07 9.15 31.87
C PHE A 120 1.57 8.99 30.44
N TYR A 121 2.82 9.41 30.21
CA TYR A 121 3.50 9.36 28.93
C TYR A 121 4.90 8.80 29.11
N LEU A 122 5.38 8.10 28.09
CA LEU A 122 6.79 7.81 27.92
C LEU A 122 7.40 9.00 27.17
N GLU A 123 8.49 9.56 27.67
CA GLU A 123 9.16 10.73 27.11
C GLU A 123 10.66 10.45 26.99
N GLN A 124 11.29 10.99 25.94
CA GLN A 124 12.74 10.96 25.81
C GLN A 124 13.44 11.78 26.91
N GLY A 125 14.52 11.25 27.45
CA GLY A 125 15.22 11.77 28.63
C GLY A 125 16.43 12.66 28.36
N PHE A 126 16.61 13.16 27.13
CA PHE A 126 17.81 13.89 26.69
C PHE A 126 18.08 15.23 27.42
N GLY A 127 17.07 15.79 28.11
CA GLY A 127 17.24 17.05 28.85
C GLY A 127 17.65 18.21 27.94
N ASP A 128 18.77 18.87 28.26
CA ASP A 128 19.32 19.99 27.48
C ASP A 128 20.19 19.52 26.30
N GLU A 129 20.67 18.28 26.30
CA GLU A 129 21.48 17.68 25.23
C GLU A 129 20.57 17.07 24.16
N LYS A 130 19.95 17.93 23.35
CA LYS A 130 19.04 17.48 22.29
C LYS A 130 19.71 16.46 21.34
N PRO A 131 18.98 15.41 20.93
CA PRO A 131 19.49 14.48 19.94
C PRO A 131 19.63 15.16 18.57
N THR A 132 20.28 14.47 17.63
CA THR A 132 20.42 14.96 16.25
C THR A 132 19.06 15.07 15.55
N ASP A 133 18.96 15.91 14.52
CA ASP A 133 17.70 16.15 13.79
C ASP A 133 17.12 14.89 13.13
N ASP A 134 17.94 13.86 12.89
CA ASP A 134 17.59 12.56 12.33
C ASP A 134 17.33 11.47 13.37
N TRP A 135 17.35 11.80 14.67
CA TRP A 135 17.12 10.82 15.72
C TRP A 135 15.68 10.28 15.70
N TYR A 136 15.57 8.96 15.85
CA TYR A 136 14.31 8.28 16.09
C TYR A 136 14.51 7.04 16.97
N ALA A 137 13.44 6.59 17.61
CA ALA A 137 13.38 5.29 18.27
C ALA A 137 11.97 4.68 18.14
N CYS A 138 11.87 3.48 17.58
CA CYS A 138 10.61 2.74 17.51
C CYS A 138 10.45 1.90 18.76
N ALA A 139 9.53 2.28 19.66
CA ALA A 139 9.35 1.60 20.93
C ALA A 139 7.92 1.04 21.09
N GLN A 140 7.84 -0.24 21.48
CA GLN A 140 6.66 -0.79 22.15
C GLN A 140 6.82 -0.54 23.64
N PHE A 141 5.79 -0.02 24.29
CA PHE A 141 5.86 0.24 25.71
C PHE A 141 4.55 -0.03 26.41
N MET A 142 4.65 -0.38 27.69
CA MET A 142 3.52 -0.55 28.59
C MET A 142 3.81 0.20 29.89
N LEU A 143 2.83 1.00 30.32
CA LEU A 143 2.90 1.71 31.60
C LEU A 143 1.92 1.06 32.56
N VAL A 144 2.41 0.66 33.74
CA VAL A 144 1.65 -0.07 34.76
C VAL A 144 1.66 0.73 36.05
N LEU A 145 0.49 1.17 36.49
CA LEU A 145 0.30 1.76 37.81
C LEU A 145 -0.25 0.71 38.76
N SER A 146 0.46 0.45 39.86
CA SER A 146 0.15 -0.61 40.83
C SER A 146 0.20 -0.11 42.26
N ASN A 147 -0.52 -0.79 43.16
CA ASN A 147 -0.40 -0.54 44.59
C ASN A 147 0.93 -1.15 45.11
N PRO A 148 1.83 -0.37 45.76
CA PRO A 148 3.11 -0.88 46.27
C PRO A 148 2.98 -2.00 47.31
N ASN A 149 1.86 -2.07 48.01
CA ASN A 149 1.57 -3.02 49.08
C ASN A 149 0.69 -4.21 48.63
N ASP A 150 0.11 -4.14 47.43
CA ASP A 150 -0.68 -5.23 46.83
C ASP A 150 -0.53 -5.23 45.30
N PRO A 151 0.44 -5.98 44.77
CA PRO A 151 0.71 -6.03 43.32
C PRO A 151 -0.42 -6.64 42.48
N SER A 152 -1.46 -7.24 43.08
CA SER A 152 -2.62 -7.72 42.34
C SER A 152 -3.53 -6.58 41.86
N ILE A 153 -3.42 -5.41 42.51
CA ILE A 153 -4.20 -4.20 42.21
C ILE A 153 -3.37 -3.30 41.29
N TYR A 154 -3.70 -3.33 40.00
CA TYR A 154 -3.03 -2.51 39.00
C TYR A 154 -3.93 -2.19 37.80
N ILE A 155 -3.58 -1.10 37.12
CA ILE A 155 -4.06 -0.70 35.80
C ILE A 155 -2.86 -0.58 34.85
N HIS A 156 -3.04 -0.96 33.59
CA HIS A 156 -1.99 -0.86 32.58
C HIS A 156 -2.57 -0.34 31.27
N HIS A 157 -1.71 0.28 30.46
CA HIS A 157 -1.98 0.58 29.06
C HIS A 157 -0.71 0.35 28.24
N GLU A 158 -0.87 -0.21 27.04
CA GLU A 158 0.21 -0.46 26.09
C GLU A 158 0.05 0.37 24.80
N ALA A 159 1.17 0.77 24.21
CA ALA A 159 1.22 1.48 22.95
C ALA A 159 2.50 1.17 22.18
N ASN A 160 2.45 1.44 20.88
CA ASN A 160 3.58 1.39 19.97
C ASN A 160 3.74 2.77 19.35
N HIS A 161 4.96 3.31 19.30
CA HIS A 161 5.19 4.64 18.75
C HIS A 161 6.61 4.81 18.21
N ARG A 162 6.75 5.68 17.22
CA ARG A 162 8.04 6.14 16.70
C ARG A 162 8.35 7.50 17.31
N PHE A 163 9.21 7.51 18.32
CA PHE A 163 9.69 8.74 18.93
C PHE A 163 10.66 9.44 17.98
N THR A 164 10.52 10.76 17.86
CA THR A 164 11.40 11.63 17.07
C THR A 164 11.70 12.91 17.86
N LEU A 165 12.52 13.80 17.30
CA LEU A 165 12.75 15.11 17.94
C LEU A 165 11.46 15.95 18.03
N GLU A 166 10.58 15.86 17.04
CA GLU A 166 9.29 16.57 17.00
C GLU A 166 8.26 15.89 17.92
N GLU A 167 8.22 14.57 17.93
CA GLU A 167 7.34 13.72 18.75
C GLU A 167 8.16 13.01 19.84
N GLY A 168 8.62 13.80 20.82
CA GLY A 168 9.49 13.31 21.91
C GLY A 168 8.76 12.62 23.07
N ASP A 169 7.43 12.68 23.10
CA ASP A 169 6.59 12.01 24.10
C ASP A 169 5.35 11.36 23.48
N TRP A 170 4.93 10.23 24.04
CA TRP A 170 3.71 9.53 23.66
C TRP A 170 3.10 8.78 24.84
N GLY A 171 1.78 8.70 24.90
CA GLY A 171 1.10 8.04 26.00
C GLY A 171 -0.38 8.37 26.10
N PHE A 172 -0.87 8.39 27.33
CA PHE A 172 -2.30 8.26 27.62
C PHE A 172 -2.80 9.45 28.42
N THR A 173 -3.51 10.35 27.75
CA THR A 173 -4.16 11.51 28.39
C THR A 173 -5.22 11.09 29.42
N ARG A 174 -5.91 9.96 29.17
CA ARG A 174 -6.92 9.38 30.06
C ARG A 174 -6.45 8.02 30.59
N PHE A 175 -5.37 8.01 31.37
CA PHE A 175 -4.79 6.76 31.86
C PHE A 175 -5.63 6.12 32.97
N ALA A 176 -6.03 6.89 33.98
CA ALA A 176 -6.93 6.44 35.04
C ALA A 176 -7.80 7.56 35.59
N ASP A 177 -9.01 7.24 36.04
CA ASP A 177 -9.91 8.20 36.69
C ASP A 177 -9.35 8.67 38.04
N LYS A 178 -9.22 9.98 38.22
CA LYS A 178 -8.53 10.56 39.38
C LYS A 178 -9.26 10.31 40.69
N ASN A 179 -10.58 10.07 40.68
CA ASN A 179 -11.35 9.79 41.89
C ASN A 179 -11.32 8.30 42.20
N LYS A 180 -11.45 7.45 41.16
CA LYS A 180 -11.47 5.99 41.30
C LYS A 180 -10.18 5.45 41.90
N ILE A 181 -9.02 5.97 41.51
CA ILE A 181 -7.72 5.45 41.99
C ILE A 181 -7.47 5.67 43.50
N PHE A 182 -8.15 6.64 44.12
CA PHE A 182 -8.09 6.90 45.58
C PHE A 182 -9.31 6.37 46.33
N ALA A 183 -10.27 5.73 45.65
CA ALA A 183 -11.46 5.18 46.28
C ALA A 183 -11.08 4.03 47.24
N ALA A 184 -11.84 3.86 48.33
CA ALA A 184 -11.54 2.88 49.38
C ALA A 184 -11.44 1.43 48.87
N SER A 185 -12.12 1.13 47.76
CA SER A 185 -12.01 -0.13 47.03
C SER A 185 -11.72 0.16 45.55
N TYR A 186 -10.99 -0.75 44.90
CA TYR A 186 -10.64 -0.64 43.49
C TYR A 186 -10.82 -2.00 42.81
N ASP A 187 -11.66 -2.05 41.76
CA ASP A 187 -11.92 -3.23 40.91
C ASP A 187 -12.13 -4.54 41.71
N GLY A 188 -12.98 -4.48 42.73
CA GLY A 188 -13.36 -5.64 43.55
C GLY A 188 -12.41 -5.97 44.71
N ALA A 189 -11.29 -5.26 44.84
CA ALA A 189 -10.43 -5.33 46.01
C ALA A 189 -10.84 -4.30 47.07
N ASP A 190 -10.82 -4.68 48.35
CA ASP A 190 -11.12 -3.81 49.50
C ASP A 190 -9.96 -2.84 49.84
N ARG A 191 -9.21 -2.43 48.82
CA ARG A 191 -8.03 -1.57 48.94
C ARG A 191 -7.93 -0.60 47.76
N PRO A 192 -7.51 0.66 47.97
CA PRO A 192 -7.28 1.61 46.89
C PRO A 192 -6.11 1.20 46.00
N LEU A 193 -6.08 1.72 44.77
CA LEU A 193 -4.90 1.62 43.90
C LEU A 193 -3.77 2.55 44.40
N VAL A 194 -4.11 3.79 44.76
CA VAL A 194 -3.17 4.76 45.36
C VAL A 194 -3.41 4.80 46.86
N GLU A 195 -2.46 4.26 47.63
CA GLU A 195 -2.58 4.08 49.07
C GLU A 195 -1.53 4.91 49.80
N GLY A 196 -1.96 5.63 50.84
CA GLY A 196 -1.03 6.45 51.63
C GLY A 196 -0.37 7.58 50.83
N ASP A 197 -1.04 8.07 49.77
CA ASP A 197 -0.47 9.02 48.80
C ASP A 197 0.74 8.49 48.02
N THR A 198 0.83 7.15 47.93
CA THR A 198 1.89 6.44 47.20
C THR A 198 1.33 5.49 46.16
N ALA A 199 2.05 5.34 45.06
CA ALA A 199 1.76 4.35 44.02
C ALA A 199 3.06 3.96 43.29
N ARG A 200 3.07 2.79 42.66
CA ARG A 200 4.23 2.30 41.90
C ARG A 200 3.94 2.33 40.40
N MET A 201 4.72 3.12 39.67
CA MET A 201 4.69 3.18 38.20
C MET A 201 5.82 2.33 37.63
N THR A 202 5.49 1.32 36.84
CA THR A 202 6.47 0.50 36.12
C THR A 202 6.31 0.72 34.62
N ALA A 203 7.38 1.19 33.98
CA ALA A 203 7.49 1.33 32.53
C ALA A 203 8.24 0.12 31.97
N TYR A 204 7.60 -0.57 31.04
CA TYR A 204 8.19 -1.62 30.23
C TYR A 204 8.42 -1.03 28.85
N ILE A 205 9.64 -1.11 28.33
CA ILE A 205 9.98 -0.63 27.00
C ILE A 205 10.73 -1.71 26.24
N ARG A 206 10.35 -1.88 24.98
CA ARG A 206 11.04 -2.68 23.97
C ARG A 206 11.32 -1.79 22.77
N VAL A 207 12.58 -1.48 22.54
CA VAL A 207 13.01 -0.76 21.33
C VAL A 207 13.24 -1.78 20.22
N LEU A 208 12.63 -1.53 19.06
CA LEU A 208 12.69 -2.39 17.89
C LEU A 208 13.65 -1.79 16.86
N LYS A 209 14.36 -2.67 16.15
CA LYS A 209 15.08 -2.27 14.95
C LYS A 209 14.07 -1.92 13.85
N ASP A 210 14.34 -0.83 13.14
CA ASP A 210 13.56 -0.40 11.99
C ASP A 210 14.36 -0.61 10.70
N PRO A 211 14.29 -1.79 10.06
CA PRO A 211 15.02 -2.05 8.83
C PRO A 211 14.48 -1.24 7.64
N THR A 212 13.24 -0.74 7.71
CA THR A 212 12.60 -0.01 6.61
C THR A 212 12.78 1.51 6.74
N GLY A 213 13.14 2.00 7.92
CA GLY A 213 13.26 3.42 8.23
C GLY A 213 11.91 4.13 8.38
N VAL A 214 10.79 3.41 8.28
CA VAL A 214 9.43 3.97 8.29
C VAL A 214 8.50 3.26 9.28
N LEU A 215 9.01 2.40 10.17
CA LEU A 215 8.20 1.75 11.18
C LEU A 215 7.47 2.80 12.04
N TRP A 216 6.13 2.72 12.04
CA TRP A 216 5.20 3.67 12.69
C TRP A 216 5.43 5.15 12.37
N HIS A 217 6.01 5.45 11.20
CA HIS A 217 6.21 6.81 10.73
C HIS A 217 4.88 7.47 10.36
N ASN A 218 4.67 8.73 10.78
CA ASN A 218 3.44 9.50 10.50
C ASN A 218 3.42 10.13 9.08
N PHE A 219 4.57 10.08 8.39
CA PHE A 219 4.86 10.59 7.04
C PHE A 219 4.80 12.12 6.88
N VAL A 220 4.73 12.85 7.99
CA VAL A 220 4.94 14.30 7.98
C VAL A 220 6.39 14.56 7.54
N ASN A 221 6.58 15.48 6.58
CA ASN A 221 7.89 15.83 6.01
C ASN A 221 8.70 14.66 5.39
N TYR A 222 8.04 13.56 5.02
CA TYR A 222 8.71 12.43 4.39
C TYR A 222 9.13 12.74 2.94
N ASP A 223 10.40 12.54 2.63
CA ASP A 223 10.96 12.72 1.28
C ASP A 223 11.40 11.38 0.71
N SER A 224 10.58 10.83 -0.20
CA SER A 224 10.84 9.55 -0.88
C SER A 224 12.23 9.51 -1.53
N LYS A 225 12.67 10.60 -2.17
CA LYS A 225 13.95 10.65 -2.89
C LYS A 225 15.11 10.61 -1.91
N LYS A 226 15.02 11.36 -0.81
CA LYS A 226 16.05 11.37 0.23
C LYS A 226 16.20 10.01 0.92
N GLU A 227 15.09 9.37 1.26
CA GLU A 227 15.08 8.13 2.06
C GLU A 227 15.35 6.87 1.22
N THR A 228 14.95 6.86 -0.05
CA THR A 228 15.01 5.68 -0.92
C THR A 228 15.87 5.85 -2.18
N GLY A 229 16.22 7.08 -2.55
CA GLY A 229 16.84 7.40 -3.84
C GLY A 229 15.84 7.48 -5.01
N MET A 230 14.56 7.21 -4.78
CA MET A 230 13.52 7.06 -5.81
C MET A 230 12.31 7.97 -5.53
N VAL A 231 11.54 8.28 -6.58
CA VAL A 231 10.31 9.09 -6.47
C VAL A 231 9.09 8.29 -6.91
N GLY A 232 7.96 8.65 -6.31
CA GLY A 232 6.66 8.11 -6.64
C GLY A 232 6.01 8.75 -7.87
N LEU A 233 4.79 8.30 -8.16
CA LEU A 233 3.89 8.84 -9.17
C LEU A 233 2.67 9.47 -8.50
N ARG A 234 2.29 10.67 -8.89
CA ARG A 234 1.09 11.32 -8.34
C ARG A 234 -0.16 10.56 -8.74
N ASN A 235 -1.01 10.26 -7.76
CA ASN A 235 -2.33 9.73 -8.03
C ASN A 235 -3.24 10.81 -8.64
N GLN A 236 -3.94 10.48 -9.72
CA GLN A 236 -4.87 11.37 -10.42
C GLN A 236 -6.33 10.96 -10.23
N GLY A 237 -6.63 10.20 -9.16
CA GLY A 237 -7.96 9.68 -8.86
C GLY A 237 -7.93 8.16 -8.86
N ALA A 238 -8.31 7.53 -9.97
CA ALA A 238 -8.36 6.07 -10.09
C ALA A 238 -7.17 5.47 -10.85
N THR A 239 -6.06 6.20 -11.04
CA THR A 239 -4.92 5.76 -11.87
C THR A 239 -3.86 4.95 -11.12
N CYS A 240 -4.11 4.54 -9.88
CA CYS A 240 -3.13 3.84 -9.05
C CYS A 240 -2.72 2.47 -9.63
N TYR A 241 -3.60 1.79 -10.36
CA TYR A 241 -3.28 0.56 -11.09
C TYR A 241 -2.25 0.81 -12.21
N LEU A 242 -2.39 1.92 -12.93
CA LEU A 242 -1.44 2.38 -13.95
C LEU A 242 -0.12 2.78 -13.30
N ASN A 243 -0.13 3.51 -12.18
CA ASN A 243 1.09 3.90 -11.47
C ASN A 243 1.92 2.68 -11.05
N SER A 244 1.27 1.66 -10.52
CA SER A 244 1.90 0.40 -10.10
C SER A 244 2.56 -0.33 -11.29
N LEU A 245 1.86 -0.40 -12.43
CA LEU A 245 2.39 -0.97 -13.68
C LEU A 245 3.57 -0.16 -14.23
N LEU A 246 3.46 1.17 -14.28
CA LEU A 246 4.50 2.05 -14.82
C LEU A 246 5.79 1.98 -13.99
N GLN A 247 5.69 1.92 -12.66
CA GLN A 247 6.85 1.73 -11.80
C GLN A 247 7.49 0.35 -12.03
N SER A 248 6.69 -0.70 -12.20
CA SER A 248 7.21 -2.04 -12.54
C SER A 248 7.96 -2.06 -13.87
N LEU A 249 7.42 -1.40 -14.89
CA LEU A 249 8.06 -1.30 -16.21
C LEU A 249 9.31 -0.40 -16.16
N TYR A 250 9.27 0.69 -15.40
CA TYR A 250 10.40 1.60 -15.22
C TYR A 250 11.61 0.90 -14.57
N LEU A 251 11.36 0.07 -13.56
CA LEU A 251 12.40 -0.71 -12.88
C LEU A 251 12.89 -1.92 -13.67
N THR A 252 12.18 -2.30 -14.74
CA THR A 252 12.71 -3.22 -15.75
C THR A 252 13.73 -2.47 -16.62
N GLY A 253 14.98 -2.42 -16.19
CA GLY A 253 15.99 -1.53 -16.78
C GLY A 253 16.23 -1.70 -18.28
N ALA A 254 16.20 -2.94 -18.80
CA ALA A 254 16.27 -3.21 -20.23
C ALA A 254 15.07 -2.63 -21.00
N PHE A 255 13.87 -2.66 -20.43
CA PHE A 255 12.68 -2.01 -21.00
C PHE A 255 12.85 -0.50 -21.04
N ARG A 256 13.30 0.11 -19.94
CA ARG A 256 13.61 1.55 -19.88
C ARG A 256 14.61 1.96 -20.96
N LYS A 257 15.69 1.19 -21.12
CA LYS A 257 16.70 1.40 -22.17
C LYS A 257 16.11 1.30 -23.58
N ALA A 258 15.29 0.29 -23.85
CA ALA A 258 14.63 0.12 -25.15
C ALA A 258 13.68 1.28 -25.46
N VAL A 259 12.92 1.76 -24.47
CA VAL A 259 12.05 2.94 -24.63
C VAL A 259 12.86 4.19 -24.97
N TYR A 260 14.02 4.39 -24.37
CA TYR A 260 14.92 5.51 -24.72
C TYR A 260 15.52 5.44 -26.13
N GLN A 261 15.53 4.27 -26.78
CA GLN A 261 16.01 4.13 -28.15
C GLN A 261 14.97 4.50 -29.22
N ILE A 262 13.71 4.77 -28.84
CA ILE A 262 12.67 5.19 -29.78
C ILE A 262 12.96 6.63 -30.27
N PRO A 263 13.01 6.88 -31.60
CA PRO A 263 13.26 8.21 -32.14
C PRO A 263 12.15 9.21 -31.77
N THR A 264 12.52 10.29 -31.07
CA THR A 264 11.60 11.38 -30.65
C THR A 264 12.25 12.77 -30.73
N SER A 265 13.31 12.89 -31.53
CA SER A 265 14.15 14.08 -31.63
C SER A 265 13.47 15.21 -32.41
N THR A 266 12.72 14.87 -33.47
CA THR A 266 12.02 15.84 -34.31
C THR A 266 10.56 16.02 -33.89
N GLU A 267 9.94 17.14 -34.27
CA GLU A 267 8.52 17.38 -33.98
C GLU A 267 7.62 16.37 -34.69
N GLN A 268 7.98 15.97 -35.91
CA GLN A 268 7.27 14.92 -36.64
C GLN A 268 7.34 13.57 -35.92
N GLU A 269 8.52 13.19 -35.42
CA GLU A 269 8.71 11.94 -34.65
C GLU A 269 7.88 11.94 -33.36
N ARG A 270 7.83 13.07 -32.65
CA ARG A 270 7.03 13.21 -31.43
C ARG A 270 5.54 13.10 -31.71
N THR A 271 5.03 13.78 -32.73
CA THR A 271 3.62 13.71 -33.11
C THR A 271 3.24 12.32 -33.60
N ASN A 272 4.14 11.64 -34.32
CA ASN A 272 3.93 10.26 -34.76
C ASN A 272 3.95 9.27 -33.59
N SER A 273 4.76 9.52 -32.55
CA SER A 273 5.01 8.60 -31.44
C SER A 273 4.66 9.23 -30.08
N THR A 274 3.51 9.91 -29.99
CA THR A 274 3.14 10.72 -28.82
C THR A 274 3.17 9.93 -27.51
N SER A 275 2.68 8.68 -27.52
CA SER A 275 2.69 7.83 -26.32
C SER A 275 4.10 7.38 -25.91
N ALA A 276 4.95 7.04 -26.88
CA ALA A 276 6.35 6.68 -26.62
C ALA A 276 7.13 7.88 -26.06
N TYR A 277 6.93 9.07 -26.63
CA TYR A 277 7.53 10.31 -26.16
C TYR A 277 7.07 10.68 -24.75
N ALA A 278 5.77 10.58 -24.45
CA ALA A 278 5.23 10.81 -23.11
C ALA A 278 5.82 9.84 -22.08
N LEU A 279 6.00 8.56 -22.46
CA LEU A 279 6.63 7.56 -21.59
C LEU A 279 8.11 7.83 -21.36
N GLN A 280 8.87 8.21 -22.40
CA GLN A 280 10.27 8.62 -22.26
C GLN A 280 10.43 9.79 -21.30
N ARG A 281 9.57 10.82 -21.42
CA ARG A 281 9.54 11.96 -20.51
C ARG A 281 9.24 11.53 -19.08
N LEU A 282 8.25 10.66 -18.89
CA LEU A 282 7.90 10.12 -17.58
C LEU A 282 9.09 9.41 -16.93
N PHE A 283 9.75 8.52 -17.66
CA PHE A 283 10.90 7.76 -17.16
C PHE A 283 12.08 8.67 -16.83
N TYR A 284 12.37 9.67 -17.67
CA TYR A 284 13.40 10.65 -17.36
C TYR A 284 13.08 11.42 -16.08
N ARG A 285 11.83 11.85 -15.91
CA ARG A 285 11.41 12.58 -14.70
C ARG A 285 11.46 11.71 -13.44
N LEU A 286 11.11 10.43 -13.53
CA LEU A 286 11.29 9.48 -12.41
C LEU A 286 12.77 9.34 -12.01
N GLN A 287 13.69 9.48 -12.96
CA GLN A 287 15.12 9.43 -12.70
C GLN A 287 15.64 10.74 -12.07
N ALA A 288 15.25 11.89 -12.65
CA ALA A 288 15.85 13.20 -12.36
C ALA A 288 15.12 14.03 -11.29
N ASP A 289 13.79 13.91 -11.19
CA ASP A 289 12.99 14.76 -10.30
C ASP A 289 13.20 14.35 -8.83
N GLN A 290 13.04 15.32 -7.93
CA GLN A 290 13.12 15.12 -6.48
C GLN A 290 11.75 14.88 -5.84
N VAL A 291 10.68 15.07 -6.60
CA VAL A 291 9.29 14.97 -6.13
C VAL A 291 8.49 14.04 -7.02
N ALA A 292 7.36 13.56 -6.51
CA ALA A 292 6.48 12.67 -7.24
C ALA A 292 6.04 13.24 -8.60
N VAL A 293 6.09 12.39 -9.62
CA VAL A 293 5.92 12.77 -11.03
C VAL A 293 4.46 12.56 -11.46
N SER A 294 3.91 13.49 -12.24
CA SER A 294 2.55 13.36 -12.79
C SER A 294 2.52 12.50 -14.06
N THR A 295 1.55 11.60 -14.16
CA THR A 295 1.28 10.76 -15.34
C THR A 295 0.31 11.40 -16.36
N GLN A 296 -0.07 12.67 -16.18
CA GLN A 296 -1.11 13.37 -16.96
C GLN A 296 -0.82 13.39 -18.46
N GLU A 297 0.44 13.62 -18.85
CA GLU A 297 0.84 13.66 -20.25
C GLU A 297 0.67 12.29 -20.92
N LEU A 298 0.95 11.22 -20.16
CA LEU A 298 0.83 9.86 -20.65
C LEU A 298 -0.64 9.44 -20.81
N THR A 299 -1.47 9.68 -19.80
CA THR A 299 -2.91 9.36 -19.88
C THR A 299 -3.59 10.11 -21.03
N HIS A 300 -3.27 11.40 -21.22
CA HIS A 300 -3.73 12.17 -22.36
C HIS A 300 -3.23 11.60 -23.70
N SER A 301 -1.99 11.10 -23.77
CA SER A 301 -1.45 10.49 -24.99
C SER A 301 -2.15 9.20 -25.41
N PHE A 302 -2.82 8.50 -24.48
CA PHE A 302 -3.63 7.32 -24.80
C PHE A 302 -5.03 7.66 -25.29
N GLY A 303 -5.40 8.95 -25.27
CA GLY A 303 -6.75 9.41 -25.62
C GLY A 303 -7.75 9.16 -24.51
N TRP A 304 -7.31 8.99 -23.27
CA TRP A 304 -8.22 8.86 -22.13
C TRP A 304 -8.90 10.20 -21.86
N GLU A 305 -10.22 10.22 -21.96
CA GLU A 305 -11.02 11.37 -21.54
C GLU A 305 -11.04 11.47 -20.02
N SER A 306 -11.29 12.66 -19.47
CA SER A 306 -11.30 12.91 -18.02
C SER A 306 -12.19 11.94 -17.25
N ARG A 307 -13.23 11.37 -17.87
CA ARG A 307 -14.13 10.38 -17.25
C ARG A 307 -13.52 8.99 -17.14
N GLN A 308 -12.76 8.57 -18.16
CA GLN A 308 -12.10 7.25 -18.22
C GLN A 308 -10.93 7.14 -17.23
N ILE A 309 -10.33 8.27 -16.84
CA ILE A 309 -9.29 8.35 -15.80
C ILE A 309 -9.83 7.90 -14.42
N PHE A 310 -11.16 7.97 -14.21
CA PHE A 310 -11.82 7.54 -12.98
C PHE A 310 -12.37 6.10 -13.04
N GLU A 311 -12.24 5.42 -14.18
CA GLU A 311 -12.66 4.02 -14.34
C GLU A 311 -11.43 3.10 -14.23
N GLN A 312 -11.53 2.07 -13.38
CA GLN A 312 -10.51 1.04 -13.30
C GLN A 312 -10.55 0.20 -14.58
N GLN A 313 -9.48 0.27 -15.36
CA GLN A 313 -9.31 -0.56 -16.55
C GLN A 313 -8.59 -1.86 -16.17
N ASP A 314 -8.76 -2.90 -16.98
CA ASP A 314 -7.97 -4.11 -16.82
C ASP A 314 -6.48 -3.79 -17.07
N VAL A 315 -5.65 -3.99 -16.04
CA VAL A 315 -4.19 -3.76 -16.10
C VAL A 315 -3.57 -4.56 -17.23
N GLN A 316 -4.10 -5.75 -17.52
CA GLN A 316 -3.62 -6.59 -18.60
C GLN A 316 -3.88 -5.96 -19.97
N GLU A 317 -5.12 -5.49 -20.21
CA GLU A 317 -5.49 -4.85 -21.47
C GLU A 317 -4.63 -3.61 -21.71
N LEU A 318 -4.45 -2.79 -20.67
CA LEU A 318 -3.59 -1.62 -20.73
C LEU A 318 -2.13 -1.97 -21.00
N SER A 319 -1.57 -2.95 -20.29
CA SER A 319 -0.20 -3.40 -20.51
C SER A 319 -0.01 -3.87 -21.95
N ARG A 320 -0.95 -4.63 -22.50
CA ARG A 320 -0.88 -5.12 -23.88
C ARG A 320 -0.98 -3.98 -24.89
N ILE A 321 -1.93 -3.06 -24.74
CA ILE A 321 -2.07 -1.88 -25.60
C ILE A 321 -0.79 -1.04 -25.59
N LEU A 322 -0.19 -0.85 -24.40
CA LEU A 322 1.07 -0.14 -24.26
C LEU A 322 2.20 -0.84 -25.02
N MET A 323 2.36 -2.15 -24.82
CA MET A 323 3.40 -2.94 -25.48
C MET A 323 3.25 -2.95 -27.00
N GLU A 324 2.03 -3.16 -27.52
CA GLU A 324 1.75 -3.15 -28.97
C GLU A 324 2.04 -1.79 -29.62
N LYS A 325 1.67 -0.69 -28.95
CA LYS A 325 1.99 0.67 -29.41
C LYS A 325 3.50 0.90 -29.44
N LEU A 326 4.21 0.50 -28.39
CA LEU A 326 5.66 0.65 -28.31
C LEU A 326 6.38 -0.20 -29.36
N GLU A 327 5.98 -1.46 -29.54
CA GLU A 327 6.57 -2.36 -30.54
C GLU A 327 6.47 -1.76 -31.95
N THR A 328 5.32 -1.17 -32.28
CA THR A 328 5.12 -0.50 -33.58
C THR A 328 6.11 0.64 -33.79
N HIS A 329 6.42 1.42 -32.76
CA HIS A 329 7.39 2.52 -32.82
C HIS A 329 8.86 2.08 -32.69
N MET A 330 9.12 0.87 -32.20
CA MET A 330 10.46 0.29 -32.14
C MET A 330 10.89 -0.37 -33.46
N LYS A 331 9.97 -0.63 -34.40
CA LYS A 331 10.29 -1.21 -35.71
C LYS A 331 11.28 -0.33 -36.48
N GLY A 332 12.34 -0.95 -37.02
CA GLY A 332 13.40 -0.25 -37.74
C GLY A 332 14.42 0.47 -36.83
N THR A 333 14.35 0.28 -35.51
CA THR A 333 15.32 0.81 -34.54
C THR A 333 16.21 -0.32 -33.98
N GLU A 334 17.25 0.03 -33.23
CA GLU A 334 18.07 -0.96 -32.50
C GLU A 334 17.25 -1.77 -31.48
N ALA A 335 16.10 -1.23 -31.02
CA ALA A 335 15.21 -1.83 -30.04
C ALA A 335 14.11 -2.72 -30.66
N GLU A 336 14.09 -2.94 -31.98
CA GLU A 336 12.99 -3.64 -32.68
C GLU A 336 12.60 -4.98 -32.04
N LYS A 337 13.57 -5.77 -31.59
CA LYS A 337 13.34 -7.08 -30.97
C LYS A 337 13.37 -7.08 -29.45
N ALA A 338 13.48 -5.91 -28.83
CA ALA A 338 13.65 -5.81 -27.38
C ALA A 338 12.42 -6.34 -26.64
N LEU A 339 11.20 -5.94 -27.03
CA LEU A 339 9.97 -6.37 -26.35
C LEU A 339 9.69 -7.87 -26.53
N PRO A 340 9.73 -8.45 -27.75
CA PRO A 340 9.55 -9.89 -27.92
C PRO A 340 10.58 -10.72 -27.16
N ASP A 341 11.85 -10.31 -27.18
CA ASP A 341 12.92 -11.01 -26.46
C ASP A 341 12.80 -10.91 -24.93
N MET A 342 12.12 -9.89 -24.41
CA MET A 342 11.89 -9.74 -22.97
C MET A 342 10.63 -10.47 -22.49
N PHE A 343 9.51 -10.27 -23.16
CA PHE A 343 8.18 -10.61 -22.61
C PHE A 343 7.46 -11.75 -23.33
N VAL A 344 7.92 -12.19 -24.51
CA VAL A 344 7.19 -13.20 -25.30
C VAL A 344 7.65 -14.61 -24.98
N GLY A 345 6.70 -15.44 -24.54
CA GLY A 345 6.82 -16.90 -24.45
C GLY A 345 6.04 -17.60 -25.56
N LYS A 346 6.20 -18.93 -25.67
CA LYS A 346 5.50 -19.76 -26.64
C LYS A 346 4.82 -20.92 -25.94
N MET A 347 3.55 -21.13 -26.27
CA MET A 347 2.77 -22.26 -25.79
C MET A 347 2.04 -22.92 -26.96
N LYS A 348 1.82 -24.22 -26.87
CA LYS A 348 1.08 -24.99 -27.86
C LYS A 348 -0.17 -25.57 -27.22
N THR A 349 -1.31 -25.16 -27.74
CA THR A 349 -2.59 -25.77 -27.42
C THR A 349 -2.82 -26.93 -28.37
N TYR A 350 -3.09 -28.11 -27.84
CA TYR A 350 -3.36 -29.30 -28.65
C TYR A 350 -4.72 -29.90 -28.29
N LEU A 351 -5.32 -30.53 -29.29
CA LEU A 351 -6.56 -31.25 -29.20
C LEU A 351 -6.40 -32.57 -29.95
N LYS A 352 -6.54 -33.68 -29.23
CA LYS A 352 -6.38 -35.02 -29.77
C LYS A 352 -7.65 -35.84 -29.55
N CYS A 353 -8.28 -36.29 -30.63
CA CYS A 353 -9.44 -37.15 -30.54
C CYS A 353 -9.06 -38.52 -29.96
N ILE A 354 -9.96 -39.13 -29.16
CA ILE A 354 -9.70 -40.41 -28.50
C ILE A 354 -9.97 -41.59 -29.46
N ASN A 355 -11.08 -41.50 -30.21
CA ASN A 355 -11.60 -42.61 -31.00
C ASN A 355 -11.23 -42.52 -32.50
N VAL A 356 -10.66 -41.39 -32.94
CA VAL A 356 -10.24 -41.16 -34.32
C VAL A 356 -8.82 -40.58 -34.35
N ASP A 357 -8.07 -40.93 -35.39
CA ASP A 357 -6.70 -40.43 -35.59
C ASP A 357 -6.73 -39.01 -36.16
N TYR A 358 -7.12 -38.07 -35.29
CA TYR A 358 -7.18 -36.65 -35.58
C TYR A 358 -6.56 -35.87 -34.42
N GLU A 359 -5.56 -35.05 -34.75
CA GLU A 359 -4.91 -34.13 -33.82
C GLU A 359 -4.85 -32.74 -34.47
N SER A 360 -5.32 -31.73 -33.74
CA SER A 360 -5.18 -30.33 -34.09
C SER A 360 -4.31 -29.67 -33.04
N SER A 361 -3.31 -28.92 -33.46
CA SER A 361 -2.46 -28.18 -32.54
C SER A 361 -2.16 -26.80 -33.09
N ARG A 362 -2.13 -25.81 -32.19
CA ARG A 362 -1.85 -24.42 -32.51
C ARG A 362 -0.81 -23.89 -31.53
N THR A 363 0.31 -23.43 -32.06
CA THR A 363 1.32 -22.70 -31.30
C THR A 363 0.95 -21.21 -31.30
N GLU A 364 0.96 -20.61 -30.12
CA GLU A 364 0.63 -19.20 -29.89
C GLU A 364 1.73 -18.54 -29.04
N GLU A 365 1.98 -17.28 -29.34
CA GLU A 365 2.86 -16.41 -28.54
C GLU A 365 2.04 -15.74 -27.44
N TYR A 366 2.58 -15.69 -26.24
CA TYR A 366 1.95 -15.04 -25.10
C TYR A 366 2.90 -14.04 -24.45
N TRP A 367 2.34 -12.92 -23.99
CA TRP A 367 3.07 -11.85 -23.29
C TRP A 367 2.92 -11.94 -21.77
N ASP A 368 1.91 -12.67 -21.34
CA ASP A 368 1.48 -12.77 -19.96
C ASP A 368 0.71 -14.08 -19.72
N LEU A 369 0.66 -14.55 -18.47
CA LEU A 369 -0.05 -15.76 -18.09
C LEU A 369 -1.08 -15.46 -17.01
N GLN A 370 -2.34 -15.73 -17.32
CA GLN A 370 -3.42 -15.64 -16.35
C GLN A 370 -3.56 -16.96 -15.58
N LEU A 371 -3.32 -16.91 -14.28
CA LEU A 371 -3.38 -18.05 -13.38
C LEU A 371 -4.69 -18.04 -12.58
N ASN A 372 -5.33 -19.20 -12.51
CA ASN A 372 -6.52 -19.40 -11.68
C ASN A 372 -6.11 -19.35 -10.20
N VAL A 373 -6.79 -18.51 -9.41
CA VAL A 373 -6.61 -18.43 -7.96
C VAL A 373 -7.67 -19.24 -7.25
N SER A 374 -8.91 -19.19 -7.74
CA SER A 374 -10.02 -19.98 -7.21
C SER A 374 -9.70 -21.48 -7.32
N GLY A 375 -9.70 -22.17 -6.18
CA GLY A 375 -9.37 -23.61 -6.12
C GLY A 375 -7.87 -23.96 -6.09
N CYS A 376 -6.98 -22.99 -6.25
CA CYS A 376 -5.51 -23.19 -6.18
C CYS A 376 -4.93 -22.50 -4.94
N LYS A 377 -3.98 -23.15 -4.25
CA LYS A 377 -3.32 -22.58 -3.06
C LYS A 377 -2.00 -21.88 -3.35
N SER A 378 -1.41 -22.13 -4.52
CA SER A 378 -0.12 -21.57 -4.89
C SER A 378 0.07 -21.44 -6.40
N VAL A 379 1.08 -20.67 -6.80
CA VAL A 379 1.54 -20.55 -8.20
C VAL A 379 1.83 -21.92 -8.81
N ASP A 380 2.46 -22.81 -8.04
CA ASP A 380 2.80 -24.17 -8.47
C ASP A 380 1.54 -25.01 -8.75
N GLU A 381 0.50 -24.92 -7.91
CA GLU A 381 -0.78 -25.57 -8.19
C GLU A 381 -1.47 -24.98 -9.43
N SER A 382 -1.46 -23.65 -9.60
CA SER A 382 -2.04 -23.01 -10.79
C SER A 382 -1.32 -23.38 -12.08
N PHE A 383 0.00 -23.56 -12.07
CA PHE A 383 0.73 -24.02 -13.25
C PHE A 383 0.37 -25.47 -13.60
N ARG A 384 0.18 -26.34 -12.60
CA ARG A 384 -0.27 -27.73 -12.83
C ARG A 384 -1.70 -27.78 -13.36
N ASP A 385 -2.59 -26.93 -12.84
CA ASP A 385 -3.94 -26.74 -13.37
C ASP A 385 -3.90 -26.27 -14.82
N TYR A 386 -3.01 -25.31 -15.14
CA TYR A 386 -2.88 -24.76 -16.49
C TYR A 386 -2.50 -25.79 -17.56
N ILE A 387 -1.62 -26.76 -17.22
CA ILE A 387 -1.20 -27.84 -18.12
C ILE A 387 -2.06 -29.11 -17.99
N GLN A 388 -3.09 -29.09 -17.15
CA GLN A 388 -3.96 -30.24 -16.95
C GLN A 388 -4.72 -30.57 -18.24
N VAL A 389 -4.74 -31.86 -18.59
CA VAL A 389 -5.46 -32.32 -19.78
C VAL A 389 -6.95 -32.42 -19.48
N GLU A 390 -7.74 -31.60 -20.16
CA GLU A 390 -9.19 -31.62 -20.12
C GLU A 390 -9.74 -32.68 -21.09
N THR A 391 -10.71 -33.47 -20.65
CA THR A 391 -11.41 -34.45 -21.51
C THR A 391 -12.76 -33.88 -21.93
N LEU A 392 -12.93 -33.65 -23.23
CA LEU A 392 -14.14 -33.18 -23.86
C LEU A 392 -15.07 -34.36 -24.14
N GLU A 393 -16.04 -34.57 -23.26
CA GLU A 393 -17.02 -35.67 -23.33
C GLU A 393 -18.47 -35.20 -23.16
N GLY A 394 -19.43 -36.10 -23.36
CA GLY A 394 -20.86 -35.79 -23.23
C GLY A 394 -21.33 -34.70 -24.21
N ASP A 395 -21.93 -33.64 -23.67
CA ASP A 395 -22.42 -32.49 -24.45
C ASP A 395 -21.29 -31.54 -24.89
N ASN A 396 -20.09 -31.67 -24.32
CA ASN A 396 -18.91 -30.85 -24.63
C ASN A 396 -18.01 -31.46 -25.72
N LYS A 397 -18.51 -32.41 -26.52
CA LYS A 397 -17.74 -33.09 -27.58
C LYS A 397 -17.19 -32.10 -28.62
N TYR A 398 -15.98 -32.36 -29.09
CA TYR A 398 -15.32 -31.53 -30.08
C TYR A 398 -15.82 -31.82 -31.50
N ALA A 399 -16.13 -30.78 -32.27
CA ALA A 399 -16.47 -30.92 -33.68
C ALA A 399 -15.20 -31.07 -34.54
N ALA A 400 -14.74 -32.30 -34.72
CA ALA A 400 -13.58 -32.62 -35.54
C ALA A 400 -13.89 -32.50 -37.03
N GLU A 401 -13.03 -31.79 -37.77
CA GLU A 401 -13.20 -31.58 -39.21
C GLU A 401 -13.20 -32.93 -39.95
N GLY A 402 -14.29 -33.22 -40.66
CA GLY A 402 -14.47 -34.50 -41.37
C GLY A 402 -14.91 -35.70 -40.52
N TYR A 403 -14.92 -35.58 -39.18
CA TYR A 403 -15.27 -36.70 -38.27
C TYR A 403 -16.48 -36.42 -37.36
N GLY A 404 -17.05 -35.21 -37.40
CA GLY A 404 -18.21 -34.83 -36.59
C GLY A 404 -17.86 -34.65 -35.11
N LEU A 405 -18.85 -34.79 -34.23
CA LEU A 405 -18.66 -34.66 -32.78
C LEU A 405 -17.91 -35.86 -32.21
N GLN A 406 -16.74 -35.61 -31.62
CA GLN A 406 -15.83 -36.61 -31.10
C GLN A 406 -15.42 -36.28 -29.67
N GLU A 407 -15.16 -37.32 -28.90
CA GLU A 407 -14.49 -37.19 -27.61
C GLU A 407 -13.01 -36.90 -27.83
N ALA A 408 -12.50 -35.89 -27.15
CA ALA A 408 -11.15 -35.39 -27.38
C ALA A 408 -10.47 -34.98 -26.07
N LYS A 409 -9.15 -35.06 -26.06
CA LYS A 409 -8.30 -34.50 -25.00
C LYS A 409 -7.77 -33.16 -25.46
N LYS A 410 -7.99 -32.13 -24.66
CA LYS A 410 -7.47 -30.79 -24.88
C LYS A 410 -6.44 -30.48 -23.80
N GLY A 411 -5.30 -29.91 -24.17
CA GLY A 411 -4.27 -29.51 -23.22
C GLY A 411 -3.43 -28.37 -23.76
N VAL A 412 -2.65 -27.77 -22.87
CA VAL A 412 -1.66 -26.73 -23.19
C VAL A 412 -0.30 -27.21 -22.71
N ILE A 413 0.72 -26.97 -23.54
CA ILE A 413 2.13 -27.23 -23.20
C ILE A 413 2.94 -25.96 -23.42
N PHE A 414 3.89 -25.69 -22.53
CA PHE A 414 4.82 -24.58 -22.68
C PHE A 414 6.03 -25.02 -23.50
N GLU A 415 6.26 -24.35 -24.64
CA GLU A 415 7.44 -24.56 -25.48
C GLU A 415 8.62 -23.71 -24.99
N SER A 416 8.36 -22.47 -24.55
CA SER A 416 9.36 -21.59 -23.97
C SER A 416 8.76 -20.52 -23.07
N PHE A 417 9.45 -20.15 -22.00
CA PHE A 417 9.09 -19.02 -21.13
C PHE A 417 9.90 -17.74 -21.47
N PRO A 418 9.32 -16.54 -21.27
CA PRO A 418 9.99 -15.26 -21.53
C PRO A 418 11.06 -14.92 -20.50
N ASN A 419 11.93 -13.95 -20.78
CA ASN A 419 12.95 -13.50 -19.82
C ASN A 419 12.37 -12.69 -18.64
N VAL A 420 11.26 -12.00 -18.87
CA VAL A 420 10.42 -11.33 -17.87
C VAL A 420 9.04 -11.95 -17.93
N LEU A 421 8.65 -12.62 -16.86
CA LEU A 421 7.41 -13.36 -16.75
C LEU A 421 6.39 -12.56 -15.96
N HIS A 422 5.32 -12.15 -16.63
CA HIS A 422 4.14 -11.54 -16.02
C HIS A 422 3.10 -12.62 -15.70
N LEU A 423 2.76 -12.75 -14.42
CA LEU A 423 1.71 -13.65 -13.94
C LEU A 423 0.55 -12.84 -13.38
N GLN A 424 -0.60 -12.91 -14.02
CA GLN A 424 -1.83 -12.24 -13.60
C GLN A 424 -2.64 -13.25 -12.80
N LEU A 425 -2.91 -12.91 -11.54
CA LEU A 425 -3.69 -13.75 -10.65
C LEU A 425 -5.16 -13.37 -10.84
N LYS A 426 -5.97 -14.31 -11.34
CA LYS A 426 -7.41 -14.13 -11.54
C LYS A 426 -8.14 -14.04 -10.19
N ARG A 427 -8.03 -12.88 -9.55
CA ARG A 427 -8.72 -12.57 -8.30
C ARG A 427 -10.04 -11.87 -8.52
N PHE A 428 -10.37 -11.46 -9.74
CA PHE A 428 -11.64 -10.82 -10.07
C PHE A 428 -12.41 -11.76 -10.98
N GLU A 429 -13.47 -12.37 -10.46
CA GLU A 429 -14.26 -13.38 -11.16
C GLU A 429 -15.75 -13.05 -11.06
N TYR A 430 -16.51 -13.40 -12.09
CA TYR A 430 -17.96 -13.24 -12.09
C TYR A 430 -18.61 -14.40 -11.34
N ASP A 431 -19.34 -14.11 -10.27
CA ASP A 431 -20.11 -15.11 -9.55
C ASP A 431 -21.52 -15.21 -10.13
N PHE A 432 -21.78 -16.31 -10.85
CA PHE A 432 -23.08 -16.58 -11.46
C PHE A 432 -24.22 -16.75 -10.45
N GLN A 433 -23.94 -17.14 -9.20
CA GLN A 433 -24.97 -17.29 -8.18
C GLN A 433 -25.38 -15.93 -7.60
N ARG A 434 -24.44 -14.99 -7.52
CA ARG A 434 -24.66 -13.64 -6.97
C ARG A 434 -24.92 -12.59 -8.04
N ASP A 435 -24.79 -12.96 -9.32
CA ASP A 435 -24.94 -12.09 -10.48
C ASP A 435 -24.09 -10.81 -10.35
N ALA A 436 -22.86 -10.97 -9.85
CA ALA A 436 -21.97 -9.87 -9.52
C ALA A 436 -20.50 -10.27 -9.69
N MET A 437 -19.67 -9.30 -10.07
CA MET A 437 -18.22 -9.47 -10.01
C MET A 437 -17.74 -9.48 -8.56
N MET A 438 -16.84 -10.40 -8.22
CA MET A 438 -16.33 -10.56 -6.86
C MET A 438 -14.82 -10.69 -6.82
N LYS A 439 -14.24 -10.25 -5.71
CA LYS A 439 -12.81 -10.38 -5.43
C LYS A 439 -12.54 -11.63 -4.60
N VAL A 440 -11.71 -12.52 -5.13
CA VAL A 440 -11.19 -13.71 -4.48
C VAL A 440 -10.05 -13.31 -3.55
N ASN A 441 -10.37 -13.15 -2.27
CA ASN A 441 -9.43 -12.82 -1.21
C ASN A 441 -8.82 -14.06 -0.54
N ASP A 442 -8.96 -15.24 -1.14
CA ASP A 442 -8.41 -16.48 -0.60
C ASP A 442 -6.87 -16.47 -0.57
N ARG A 443 -6.31 -17.24 0.37
CA ARG A 443 -4.87 -17.34 0.56
C ARG A 443 -4.25 -18.07 -0.61
N TYR A 444 -3.30 -17.41 -1.27
CA TYR A 444 -2.59 -17.91 -2.45
C TYR A 444 -1.11 -17.56 -2.34
N GLU A 445 -0.26 -18.58 -2.27
CA GLU A 445 1.16 -18.43 -2.06
C GLU A 445 1.94 -18.30 -3.38
N PHE A 446 2.95 -17.44 -3.39
CA PHE A 446 3.90 -17.30 -4.48
C PHE A 446 5.32 -17.23 -3.94
N PRO A 447 6.29 -17.97 -4.53
CA PRO A 447 7.63 -18.07 -3.97
C PRO A 447 8.55 -16.92 -4.43
N ASP A 448 9.58 -16.60 -3.63
CA ASP A 448 10.67 -15.68 -4.03
C ASP A 448 11.46 -16.22 -5.25
N VAL A 449 11.58 -17.55 -5.35
CA VAL A 449 12.22 -18.26 -6.47
C VAL A 449 11.24 -19.27 -7.06
N LEU A 450 10.94 -19.12 -8.34
CA LEU A 450 10.03 -19.99 -9.09
C LEU A 450 10.83 -20.83 -10.10
N ASP A 451 10.70 -22.15 -10.05
CA ASP A 451 11.24 -23.05 -11.07
C ASP A 451 10.13 -23.44 -12.06
N CYS A 452 10.24 -22.94 -13.30
CA CYS A 452 9.30 -23.23 -14.38
C CYS A 452 9.73 -24.44 -15.22
N THR A 453 10.91 -25.01 -14.97
CA THR A 453 11.45 -26.15 -15.72
C THR A 453 10.51 -27.37 -15.76
N PRO A 454 9.78 -27.71 -14.66
CA PRO A 454 8.84 -28.83 -14.67
C PRO A 454 7.64 -28.66 -15.60
N TYR A 455 7.31 -27.42 -16.01
CA TYR A 455 6.15 -27.12 -16.85
C TYR A 455 6.49 -27.04 -18.34
N LEU A 456 7.79 -27.05 -18.68
CA LEU A 456 8.25 -27.09 -20.07
C LEU A 456 8.06 -28.47 -20.67
N ASP A 457 7.62 -28.49 -21.93
CA ASP A 457 7.49 -29.71 -22.72
C ASP A 457 8.80 -30.53 -22.73
N GLU A 458 8.70 -31.85 -22.84
CA GLU A 458 9.88 -32.72 -22.87
C GLU A 458 10.82 -32.44 -24.04
N THR A 459 10.27 -31.94 -25.15
CA THR A 459 11.03 -31.60 -26.37
C THR A 459 11.53 -30.15 -26.38
N ALA A 460 11.16 -29.35 -25.38
CA ALA A 460 11.63 -27.97 -25.25
C ALA A 460 13.14 -27.89 -24.97
N ASP A 461 13.74 -26.75 -25.32
CA ASP A 461 15.14 -26.49 -25.01
C ASP A 461 15.32 -26.29 -23.50
N LYS A 462 15.92 -27.30 -22.84
CA LYS A 462 16.25 -27.31 -21.40
C LYS A 462 17.74 -27.09 -21.15
N SER A 463 18.47 -26.51 -22.11
CA SER A 463 19.91 -26.23 -21.98
C SER A 463 20.22 -25.26 -20.84
N GLU A 464 19.35 -24.28 -20.60
CA GLU A 464 19.43 -23.36 -19.47
C GLU A 464 18.28 -23.61 -18.48
N PRO A 465 18.54 -23.62 -17.16
CA PRO A 465 17.50 -23.70 -16.14
C PRO A 465 16.44 -22.60 -16.33
N CYS A 466 15.17 -22.95 -16.13
CA CYS A 466 14.04 -22.02 -16.22
C CYS A 466 13.68 -21.49 -14.81
N ILE A 467 14.69 -20.99 -14.10
CA ILE A 467 14.56 -20.47 -12.73
C ILE A 467 14.35 -18.96 -12.78
N TYR A 468 13.36 -18.47 -12.04
CA TYR A 468 12.99 -17.06 -11.97
C TYR A 468 13.10 -16.54 -10.53
N HIS A 469 13.50 -15.27 -10.41
CA HIS A 469 13.47 -14.51 -9.17
C HIS A 469 12.33 -13.51 -9.20
N LEU A 470 11.63 -13.39 -8.07
CA LEU A 470 10.57 -12.40 -7.90
C LEU A 470 11.16 -10.98 -7.96
N HIS A 471 10.64 -10.18 -8.87
CA HIS A 471 11.04 -8.79 -9.10
C HIS A 471 9.99 -7.81 -8.62
N GLY A 472 8.71 -8.15 -8.78
CA GLY A 472 7.59 -7.26 -8.44
C GLY A 472 6.34 -7.98 -7.99
N VAL A 473 5.64 -7.38 -7.01
CA VAL A 473 4.34 -7.82 -6.49
C VAL A 473 3.40 -6.62 -6.55
N LEU A 474 2.45 -6.64 -7.47
CA LEU A 474 1.43 -5.60 -7.59
C LEU A 474 0.21 -6.01 -6.77
N VAL A 475 -0.24 -5.12 -5.89
CA VAL A 475 -1.20 -5.40 -4.82
C VAL A 475 -2.43 -4.51 -4.99
N HIS A 476 -3.59 -5.11 -4.76
CA HIS A 476 -4.86 -4.39 -4.66
C HIS A 476 -5.41 -4.54 -3.24
N SER A 477 -5.64 -3.41 -2.58
CA SER A 477 -6.21 -3.28 -1.24
C SER A 477 -7.65 -2.78 -1.34
N GLY A 478 -8.61 -3.57 -0.88
CA GLY A 478 -10.04 -3.20 -0.89
C GLY A 478 -10.88 -4.15 -1.73
N ASP A 479 -12.06 -3.68 -2.11
CA ASP A 479 -13.05 -4.44 -2.90
C ASP A 479 -13.18 -3.86 -4.31
N LEU A 480 -14.03 -4.43 -5.17
CA LEU A 480 -14.17 -4.00 -6.57
C LEU A 480 -14.60 -2.54 -6.73
N ASN A 481 -15.49 -2.06 -5.86
CA ASN A 481 -16.05 -0.71 -5.98
C ASN A 481 -15.13 0.37 -5.40
N ALA A 482 -14.25 -0.01 -4.47
CA ALA A 482 -13.36 0.90 -3.76
C ALA A 482 -12.13 0.13 -3.31
N GLY A 483 -11.00 0.49 -3.92
CA GLY A 483 -9.73 -0.07 -3.56
C GLY A 483 -8.55 0.74 -4.06
N HIS A 484 -7.38 0.36 -3.59
CA HIS A 484 -6.13 1.08 -3.75
C HIS A 484 -5.06 0.15 -4.29
N TYR A 485 -4.30 0.63 -5.27
CA TYR A 485 -3.28 -0.15 -5.95
C TYR A 485 -1.90 0.40 -5.61
N TYR A 486 -0.97 -0.51 -5.34
CA TYR A 486 0.43 -0.19 -5.09
C TYR A 486 1.30 -1.38 -5.48
N ALA A 487 2.61 -1.19 -5.55
CA ALA A 487 3.54 -2.25 -5.93
C ALA A 487 4.69 -2.38 -4.94
N PHE A 488 5.10 -3.61 -4.63
CA PHE A 488 6.39 -3.90 -4.06
C PHE A 488 7.33 -4.29 -5.18
N LEU A 489 8.41 -3.53 -5.38
CA LEU A 489 9.35 -3.75 -6.47
C LEU A 489 10.77 -3.79 -5.94
N LYS A 490 11.61 -4.57 -6.61
CA LYS A 490 13.01 -4.77 -6.26
C LYS A 490 13.91 -4.14 -7.34
N PRO A 491 14.47 -2.93 -7.11
CA PRO A 491 15.21 -2.18 -8.14
C PRO A 491 16.51 -2.83 -8.61
N SER A 492 17.12 -3.70 -7.78
CA SER A 492 18.40 -4.35 -8.08
C SER A 492 18.36 -5.84 -7.77
N LYS A 493 19.16 -6.65 -8.46
CA LYS A 493 19.15 -8.12 -8.37
C LYS A 493 19.23 -8.69 -6.95
N GLU A 494 20.00 -8.06 -6.08
CA GLU A 494 20.25 -8.49 -4.69
C GLU A 494 19.68 -7.53 -3.65
N GLY A 495 18.99 -6.47 -4.09
CA GLY A 495 18.46 -5.45 -3.19
C GLY A 495 17.21 -5.87 -2.40
N ASP A 496 16.79 -4.94 -1.55
CA ASP A 496 15.56 -5.02 -0.79
C ASP A 496 14.33 -4.64 -1.63
N PHE A 497 13.15 -4.99 -1.13
CA PHE A 497 11.90 -4.52 -1.71
C PHE A 497 11.64 -3.07 -1.29
N PHE A 498 10.98 -2.35 -2.19
CA PHE A 498 10.45 -1.02 -1.91
C PHE A 498 8.97 -1.01 -2.25
N ARG A 499 8.16 -0.41 -1.40
CA ARG A 499 6.74 -0.16 -1.63
C ARG A 499 6.57 1.16 -2.35
N PHE A 500 6.07 1.09 -3.57
CA PHE A 500 5.65 2.20 -4.42
C PHE A 500 4.15 2.40 -4.26
N ASP A 501 3.79 3.34 -3.39
CA ASP A 501 2.42 3.70 -3.05
C ASP A 501 2.17 5.13 -3.56
N ASP A 502 1.79 5.21 -4.83
CA ASP A 502 1.66 6.47 -5.58
C ASP A 502 2.86 7.39 -5.38
N ASP A 503 2.68 8.54 -4.72
CA ASP A 503 3.69 9.59 -4.56
C ASP A 503 4.76 9.24 -3.51
N ARG A 504 4.51 8.19 -2.74
CA ARG A 504 5.34 7.73 -1.63
C ARG A 504 6.05 6.43 -1.97
N VAL A 505 7.37 6.44 -1.82
CA VAL A 505 8.22 5.25 -1.95
C VAL A 505 8.85 4.99 -0.61
N THR A 506 8.70 3.77 -0.08
CA THR A 506 9.23 3.36 1.22
C THR A 506 9.96 2.03 1.08
N ARG A 507 10.93 1.74 1.96
CA ARG A 507 11.53 0.39 2.01
C ARG A 507 10.51 -0.59 2.57
N ALA A 508 10.61 -1.85 2.14
CA ALA A 508 9.76 -2.93 2.60
C ALA A 508 10.58 -4.18 2.83
N THR A 509 10.22 -4.93 3.87
CA THR A 509 10.78 -6.26 4.13
C THR A 509 10.25 -7.28 3.12
N LYS A 510 10.96 -8.40 2.96
CA LYS A 510 10.47 -9.51 2.12
C LYS A 510 9.10 -10.02 2.56
N ARG A 511 8.85 -10.04 3.87
CA ARG A 511 7.58 -10.49 4.45
C ARG A 511 6.43 -9.56 4.06
N GLU A 512 6.62 -8.25 4.18
CA GLU A 512 5.62 -7.26 3.76
C GLU A 512 5.35 -7.32 2.24
N ALA A 513 6.37 -7.61 1.45
CA ALA A 513 6.25 -7.72 0.00
C ALA A 513 5.62 -9.05 -0.47
N ILE A 514 5.84 -10.15 0.24
CA ILE A 514 5.47 -11.51 -0.19
C ILE A 514 4.35 -12.06 0.71
N ASP A 515 4.69 -12.46 1.93
CA ASP A 515 3.80 -13.20 2.84
C ASP A 515 2.51 -12.43 3.16
N ASP A 516 2.63 -11.12 3.37
CA ASP A 516 1.48 -10.30 3.72
C ASP A 516 0.48 -10.09 2.57
N ASN A 517 0.91 -10.42 1.34
CA ASN A 517 0.13 -10.26 0.10
C ASN A 517 -0.44 -11.57 -0.43
N PHE A 518 -0.33 -12.68 0.31
CA PHE A 518 -0.98 -13.96 -0.05
C PHE A 518 -2.51 -13.89 0.01
N GLY A 519 -3.08 -12.97 0.79
CA GLY A 519 -4.51 -12.94 1.12
C GLY A 519 -4.86 -13.88 2.27
N GLY A 520 -6.12 -14.33 2.34
CA GLY A 520 -6.63 -15.18 3.41
C GLY A 520 -7.14 -14.40 4.63
N ASP A 521 -7.53 -15.11 5.69
CA ASP A 521 -7.94 -14.49 6.95
C ASP A 521 -6.77 -13.80 7.64
N TYR A 522 -7.06 -12.74 8.40
CA TYR A 522 -6.07 -12.22 9.35
C TYR A 522 -5.63 -13.39 10.24
N ALA A 523 -4.32 -13.62 10.34
CA ALA A 523 -3.78 -14.59 11.28
C ALA A 523 -4.34 -14.24 12.66
N THR A 524 -5.11 -15.16 13.25
CA THR A 524 -5.50 -15.13 14.65
C THR A 524 -4.25 -15.41 15.49
N ASN A 525 -3.33 -14.44 15.52
CA ASN A 525 -2.15 -14.50 16.37
C ASN A 525 -2.60 -14.26 17.82
N GLY A 526 -2.96 -15.35 18.49
CA GLY A 526 -3.22 -15.40 19.91
C GLY A 526 -3.79 -16.76 20.30
N ILE A 527 -2.98 -17.58 20.97
CA ILE A 527 -3.37 -18.85 21.61
C ILE A 527 -4.41 -18.67 22.74
N ASN A 528 -4.98 -17.48 22.91
CA ASN A 528 -6.15 -17.25 23.76
C ASN A 528 -7.16 -16.44 22.96
N GLY A 529 -8.32 -17.04 22.68
CA GLY A 529 -9.42 -16.50 21.87
C GLY A 529 -10.11 -15.25 22.46
N ALA A 530 -9.35 -14.21 22.75
CA ALA A 530 -9.85 -12.89 23.07
C ALA A 530 -9.53 -11.96 21.90
N ALA A 531 -10.53 -11.71 21.05
CA ALA A 531 -10.52 -10.56 20.15
C ALA A 531 -10.31 -9.31 21.01
N LYS A 532 -9.15 -8.64 20.89
CA LYS A 532 -8.93 -7.33 21.52
C LYS A 532 -9.99 -6.38 20.96
N GLY A 533 -10.98 -6.05 21.79
CA GLY A 533 -11.92 -4.94 21.67
C GLY A 533 -12.33 -4.52 20.26
N GLN A 534 -13.25 -5.26 19.62
CA GLN A 534 -14.05 -4.72 18.52
C GLN A 534 -15.45 -4.36 19.00
N ASN A 535 -15.89 -3.15 18.67
CA ASN A 535 -17.20 -2.60 19.00
C ASN A 535 -18.33 -3.51 18.45
N PRO A 536 -19.32 -3.93 19.26
CA PRO A 536 -20.43 -4.80 18.83
C PRO A 536 -21.41 -4.17 17.80
N TYR A 537 -21.26 -2.89 17.47
CA TYR A 537 -22.21 -2.13 16.65
C TYR A 537 -21.81 -1.96 15.17
N THR A 538 -20.62 -2.40 14.76
CA THR A 538 -20.21 -2.37 13.34
C THR A 538 -20.48 -3.72 12.68
N ARG A 539 -21.67 -3.89 12.10
CA ARG A 539 -22.00 -5.05 11.26
C ARG A 539 -21.12 -5.07 9.99
N GLN A 540 -20.54 -6.24 9.71
CA GLN A 540 -19.91 -6.67 8.45
C GLN A 540 -18.62 -5.94 8.01
N TRP A 541 -17.49 -6.29 8.62
CA TRP A 541 -16.20 -6.30 7.91
C TRP A 541 -15.72 -7.74 7.75
N SER A 542 -15.28 -8.10 6.55
CA SER A 542 -14.74 -9.43 6.21
C SER A 542 -13.55 -9.78 7.11
N THR A 543 -13.49 -11.03 7.60
CA THR A 543 -12.32 -11.57 8.33
C THR A 543 -11.09 -11.76 7.44
N LYS A 544 -11.26 -11.65 6.11
CA LYS A 544 -10.21 -11.79 5.11
C LYS A 544 -9.45 -10.49 4.90
N ARG A 545 -8.12 -10.60 4.81
CA ARG A 545 -7.23 -9.54 4.35
C ARG A 545 -7.69 -9.07 2.98
N SER A 546 -8.03 -7.79 2.89
CA SER A 546 -8.44 -7.14 1.64
C SER A 546 -7.25 -6.81 0.72
N ASN A 547 -6.02 -7.02 1.19
CA ASN A 547 -4.78 -6.70 0.49
C ASN A 547 -4.20 -8.00 -0.03
N ASN A 548 -4.10 -8.13 -1.35
CA ASN A 548 -3.51 -9.30 -1.99
C ASN A 548 -2.91 -8.96 -3.34
N ALA A 549 -1.89 -9.75 -3.70
CA ALA A 549 -1.25 -9.65 -5.00
C ALA A 549 -2.24 -10.03 -6.10
N TYR A 550 -2.34 -9.20 -7.15
CA TYR A 550 -3.13 -9.52 -8.36
C TYR A 550 -2.23 -9.71 -9.59
N MET A 551 -0.97 -9.26 -9.54
CA MET A 551 0.02 -9.48 -10.59
C MET A 551 1.41 -9.66 -9.98
N LEU A 552 2.15 -10.63 -10.50
CA LEU A 552 3.53 -10.91 -10.11
C LEU A 552 4.45 -10.73 -11.32
N VAL A 553 5.65 -10.24 -11.07
CA VAL A 553 6.70 -10.04 -12.08
C VAL A 553 7.92 -10.82 -11.66
N TYR A 554 8.34 -11.75 -12.51
CA TYR A 554 9.46 -12.65 -12.31
C TYR A 554 10.51 -12.42 -13.39
N ILE A 555 11.80 -12.43 -13.05
CA ILE A 555 12.90 -12.29 -14.02
C ILE A 555 13.75 -13.56 -14.02
N ARG A 556 14.07 -14.07 -15.20
CA ARG A 556 14.89 -15.28 -15.36
C ARG A 556 16.28 -15.07 -14.79
N ALA A 557 16.71 -15.98 -13.91
CA ALA A 557 17.98 -15.86 -13.17
C ALA A 557 19.19 -15.70 -14.10
N SER A 558 19.26 -16.44 -15.21
CA SER A 558 20.36 -16.35 -16.19
C SER A 558 20.43 -15.02 -16.94
N GLN A 559 19.34 -14.24 -16.93
CA GLN A 559 19.22 -12.98 -17.67
C GLN A 559 19.13 -11.75 -16.76
N LEU A 560 19.27 -11.90 -15.44
CA LEU A 560 19.13 -10.81 -14.47
C LEU A 560 20.03 -9.61 -14.80
N ASP A 561 21.32 -9.83 -15.07
CA ASP A 561 22.27 -8.74 -15.38
C ASP A 561 21.94 -8.03 -16.71
N ARG A 562 21.26 -8.72 -17.64
CA ARG A 562 20.84 -8.16 -18.92
C ARG A 562 19.54 -7.36 -18.79
N ILE A 563 18.60 -7.85 -17.99
CA ILE A 563 17.28 -7.22 -17.78
C ILE A 563 17.36 -6.04 -16.79
N LEU A 564 18.25 -6.14 -15.79
CA LEU A 564 18.51 -5.10 -14.79
C LEU A 564 19.95 -4.56 -14.98
N PRO A 565 20.24 -3.88 -16.10
CA PRO A 565 21.56 -3.31 -16.32
C PRO A 565 21.86 -2.19 -15.30
N PRO A 566 23.13 -1.81 -15.09
CA PRO A 566 23.51 -0.64 -14.31
C PRO A 566 22.93 0.66 -14.88
N GLU A 567 22.71 1.66 -14.01
CA GLU A 567 22.08 2.93 -14.39
C GLU A 567 22.86 3.71 -15.45
N GLU A 568 24.18 3.55 -15.50
CA GLU A 568 25.05 4.15 -16.53
C GLU A 568 24.70 3.69 -17.94
N GLN A 569 24.10 2.50 -18.10
CA GLN A 569 23.70 1.96 -19.40
C GLN A 569 22.28 2.37 -19.83
N MET A 570 21.57 3.12 -18.99
CA MET A 570 20.17 3.52 -19.17
C MET A 570 20.05 5.04 -19.27
N GLN A 571 20.94 5.67 -20.05
CA GLN A 571 20.93 7.12 -20.21
C GLN A 571 19.76 7.58 -21.10
N PRO A 572 19.08 8.68 -20.74
CA PRO A 572 18.04 9.27 -21.56
C PRO A 572 18.63 9.90 -22.83
N PRO A 573 17.85 10.03 -23.92
CA PRO A 573 18.24 10.79 -25.10
C PRO A 573 18.60 12.24 -24.77
N GLU A 574 19.66 12.77 -25.39
CA GLU A 574 20.22 14.09 -25.07
C GLU A 574 19.21 15.25 -25.21
N HIS A 575 18.23 15.13 -26.11
CA HIS A 575 17.22 16.17 -26.32
C HIS A 575 16.19 16.26 -25.19
N LEU A 576 15.97 15.18 -24.41
CA LEU A 576 14.97 15.17 -23.35
C LEU A 576 15.34 16.07 -22.16
N PRO A 577 16.54 15.95 -21.55
CA PRO A 577 16.96 16.85 -20.47
C PRO A 577 16.89 18.32 -20.86
N ILE A 578 17.37 18.64 -22.07
CA ILE A 578 17.42 20.02 -22.58
C ILE A 578 16.01 20.59 -22.68
N ARG A 579 15.10 19.88 -23.36
CA ARG A 579 13.73 20.36 -23.58
C ARG A 579 12.93 20.47 -22.29
N ILE A 580 13.05 19.49 -21.38
CA ILE A 580 12.37 19.55 -20.08
C ILE A 580 12.89 20.72 -19.24
N GLN A 581 14.18 21.02 -19.32
CA GLN A 581 14.75 22.19 -18.65
C GLN A 581 14.25 23.51 -19.26
N GLU A 582 14.17 23.62 -20.59
CA GLU A 582 13.59 24.78 -21.28
C GLU A 582 12.12 25.01 -20.87
N GLU A 583 11.33 23.93 -20.82
CA GLU A 583 9.93 23.98 -20.41
C GLU A 583 9.78 24.41 -18.94
N ARG A 584 10.68 23.96 -18.05
CA ARG A 584 10.72 24.42 -16.65
C ARG A 584 10.99 25.91 -16.54
N VAL A 585 12.01 26.41 -17.23
CA VAL A 585 12.35 27.85 -17.23
C VAL A 585 11.18 28.66 -17.79
N ALA A 586 10.54 28.20 -18.86
CA ALA A 586 9.36 28.86 -19.43
C ALA A 586 8.13 28.81 -18.49
N ALA A 587 7.95 27.73 -17.73
CA ALA A 587 6.87 27.60 -16.75
C ALA A 587 7.11 28.50 -15.52
N GLU A 588 8.34 28.58 -15.02
CA GLU A 588 8.72 29.50 -13.95
C GLU A 588 8.53 30.95 -14.36
N LYS A 589 8.92 31.31 -15.59
CA LYS A 589 8.67 32.64 -16.16
C LYS A 589 7.18 32.95 -16.18
N ARG A 590 6.34 32.04 -16.71
CA ARG A 590 4.88 32.20 -16.73
C ARG A 590 4.26 32.28 -15.33
N ARG A 591 4.77 31.50 -14.37
CA ARG A 591 4.32 31.57 -12.97
C ARG A 591 4.62 32.94 -12.37
N LYS A 592 5.86 33.43 -12.56
CA LYS A 592 6.27 34.76 -12.11
C LYS A 592 5.45 35.87 -12.77
N GLU A 593 5.20 35.79 -14.08
CA GLU A 593 4.32 36.74 -14.79
C GLU A 593 2.89 36.73 -14.23
N ARG A 594 2.34 35.56 -13.88
CA ARG A 594 1.01 35.46 -13.25
C ARG A 594 1.00 35.98 -11.81
N GLU A 595 2.05 35.70 -11.04
CA GLU A 595 2.23 36.26 -9.69
C GLU A 595 2.37 37.77 -9.75
N GLU A 596 3.00 38.35 -10.78
CA GLU A 596 3.12 39.79 -10.94
C GLU A 596 1.91 40.42 -11.67
N ALA A 597 1.05 39.63 -12.32
CA ALA A 597 -0.08 40.14 -13.10
C ALA A 597 -1.04 41.02 -12.28
N HIS A 598 -1.21 40.73 -10.99
CA HIS A 598 -2.04 41.54 -10.08
C HIS A 598 -1.43 42.92 -9.77
N LEU A 599 -0.14 43.14 -10.07
CA LEU A 599 0.54 44.43 -9.94
C LEU A 599 0.34 45.34 -11.17
N TYR A 600 -0.18 44.79 -12.26
CA TYR A 600 -0.40 45.52 -13.51
C TYR A 600 -1.91 45.71 -13.76
N MET A 601 -2.27 46.80 -14.43
CA MET A 601 -3.61 47.01 -14.96
C MET A 601 -3.55 47.21 -16.47
N ASN A 602 -4.51 46.65 -17.18
CA ASN A 602 -4.66 46.90 -18.62
C ASN A 602 -5.43 48.21 -18.81
N VAL A 603 -4.77 49.23 -19.38
CA VAL A 603 -5.40 50.49 -19.77
C VAL A 603 -5.63 50.49 -21.28
N TYR A 604 -6.89 50.36 -21.68
CA TYR A 604 -7.28 50.50 -23.08
C TYR A 604 -7.49 51.96 -23.42
N VAL A 605 -6.81 52.46 -24.45
CA VAL A 605 -6.89 53.88 -24.87
C VAL A 605 -7.51 53.96 -26.26
N ALA A 606 -8.68 54.59 -26.34
CA ALA A 606 -9.32 54.94 -27.60
C ALA A 606 -8.77 56.26 -28.14
N THR A 607 -8.56 56.32 -29.44
CA THR A 607 -8.20 57.58 -30.12
C THR A 607 -9.36 58.10 -30.96
N GLU A 608 -9.31 59.37 -31.35
CA GLU A 608 -10.32 59.94 -32.26
C GLU A 608 -10.36 59.20 -33.61
N ALA A 609 -9.22 58.68 -34.07
CA ALA A 609 -9.17 57.85 -35.27
C ALA A 609 -9.96 56.53 -35.09
N SER A 610 -9.87 55.91 -33.92
CA SER A 610 -10.64 54.71 -33.57
C SER A 610 -12.15 54.98 -33.60
N TYR A 611 -12.59 56.13 -33.08
CA TYR A 611 -13.99 56.57 -33.14
C TYR A 611 -14.48 56.75 -34.59
N ARG A 612 -13.70 57.46 -35.41
CA ARG A 612 -14.08 57.73 -36.81
C ARG A 612 -14.16 56.47 -37.68
N ALA A 613 -13.43 55.40 -37.32
CA ALA A 613 -13.38 54.16 -38.07
C ALA A 613 -14.48 53.16 -37.68
N TYR A 614 -15.19 53.37 -36.57
CA TYR A 614 -16.20 52.43 -36.10
C TYR A 614 -17.60 52.82 -36.58
N GLU A 615 -18.28 51.89 -37.25
CA GLU A 615 -19.62 52.09 -37.84
C GLU A 615 -20.77 51.51 -36.99
N GLY A 616 -20.46 50.98 -35.80
CA GLY A 616 -21.46 50.42 -34.88
C GLY A 616 -22.19 51.48 -34.06
N THR A 617 -23.03 51.03 -33.11
CA THR A 617 -23.89 51.91 -32.31
C THR A 617 -23.18 52.60 -31.14
N ASP A 618 -22.04 52.08 -30.69
CA ASP A 618 -21.25 52.62 -29.57
C ASP A 618 -20.09 53.51 -30.04
N ILE A 619 -19.38 54.15 -29.10
CA ILE A 619 -18.26 55.07 -29.42
C ILE A 619 -17.12 54.34 -30.15
N ILE A 620 -16.71 53.16 -29.68
CA ILE A 620 -15.78 52.27 -30.36
C ILE A 620 -16.10 50.81 -29.96
N ASN A 621 -15.63 49.84 -30.73
CA ASN A 621 -15.64 48.44 -30.31
C ASN A 621 -14.51 48.19 -29.28
N TRP A 622 -14.88 47.92 -28.03
CA TRP A 622 -13.92 47.59 -26.96
C TRP A 622 -13.60 46.09 -26.89
N THR A 623 -14.42 45.25 -27.53
CA THR A 623 -14.17 43.81 -27.65
C THR A 623 -13.32 43.57 -28.89
N SER A 624 -12.03 43.25 -28.69
CA SER A 624 -11.19 42.72 -29.75
C SER A 624 -11.62 41.28 -30.09
N GLU A 625 -12.76 41.12 -30.76
CA GLU A 625 -12.95 39.93 -31.59
C GLU A 625 -12.10 40.16 -32.84
N SER A 626 -10.87 39.63 -32.81
CA SER A 626 -10.04 39.53 -34.01
C SER A 626 -10.76 38.63 -35.01
N GLU A 627 -11.13 39.19 -36.18
CA GLU A 627 -11.60 38.47 -37.37
C GLU A 627 -10.49 37.57 -37.99
N THR A 628 -9.93 36.65 -37.21
CA THR A 628 -8.99 35.61 -37.68
C THR A 628 -9.41 34.19 -37.31
N ASP A 629 -10.68 33.98 -36.93
CA ASP A 629 -11.30 32.65 -36.87
C ASP A 629 -12.40 32.53 -37.95
N LEU A 630 -11.99 32.58 -39.22
CA LEU A 630 -12.75 32.06 -40.37
C LEU A 630 -11.85 31.24 -41.28
#